data_AF-A0A1X9NK08-F1
#
_entry.id   AF-A0A1X9NK08-F1
#
_cell.length_a   1.000
_cell.length_b   1.000
_cell.length_c   1.000
_cell.angle_alpha   90.00
_cell.angle_beta   90.00
_cell.angle_gamma   90.00
#
_symmetry.space_group_name_H-M   'P 1'
#
loop_
_entity.id
_entity.type
_entity.pdbx_description
1 polymer ?
#
loop_
_entity_poly.entity_id
_entity_poly.type
_entity_poly.pdbx_seq_one_letter_code
_entity_poly.pdbx_strand_id
1 'polypeptide(L)'
;MTQERANFTPVTIAQHDPQNDIALLKLPNNTQLHVPENIFGSPSTQEVGSSITCLGDPFANFGQHTLKKTSGIISSKVVNKEGTNQFQVDAMIHDSNSGGP
;
A
#
# COMPACT_ATOMS: atom_id res chain seq x y z
N MET A 1 4.63 -0.03 -24.58
CA MET A 1 6.03 -0.54 -24.68
C MET A 1 6.74 -0.68 -23.32
N THR A 2 6.12 -0.42 -22.16
CA THR A 2 6.78 -0.47 -20.84
C THR A 2 6.45 -1.71 -19.99
N GLN A 3 5.35 -2.41 -20.29
CA GLN A 3 4.89 -3.58 -19.52
C GLN A 3 5.70 -4.86 -19.80
N GLU A 4 6.41 -4.97 -20.92
CA GLU A 4 7.24 -6.14 -21.25
C GLU A 4 8.43 -6.36 -20.28
N ARG A 5 8.70 -5.40 -19.38
CA ARG A 5 9.79 -5.46 -18.41
C ARG A 5 9.36 -5.94 -17.02
N ALA A 6 8.09 -6.31 -16.85
CA ALA A 6 7.55 -6.80 -15.59
C ALA A 6 6.87 -8.16 -15.80
N ASN A 7 6.98 -9.02 -14.79
CA ASN A 7 6.22 -10.27 -14.75
C ASN A 7 4.87 -9.99 -14.10
N PHE A 8 3.78 -10.34 -14.80
CA PHE A 8 2.43 -10.20 -14.26
C PHE A 8 1.95 -11.54 -13.73
N THR A 9 1.39 -11.54 -12.52
CA THR A 9 0.67 -12.68 -11.97
C THR A 9 -0.82 -12.35 -11.98
N PRO A 10 -1.67 -13.13 -12.66
CA PRO A 10 -3.10 -12.90 -12.63
C PRO A 10 -3.64 -13.14 -11.22
N VAL A 11 -4.47 -12.23 -10.75
CA VAL A 11 -5.14 -12.31 -9.44
C VAL A 11 -6.65 -12.25 -9.61
N THR A 12 -7.38 -12.72 -8.62
CA THR A 12 -8.86 -12.60 -8.55
C THR A 12 -9.26 -11.75 -7.37
N ILE A 13 -10.39 -11.05 -7.45
CA ILE A 13 -10.95 -10.32 -6.32
C ILE A 13 -11.60 -11.36 -5.39
N ALA A 14 -11.07 -11.50 -4.18
CA ALA A 14 -11.68 -12.33 -3.15
C ALA A 14 -12.80 -11.58 -2.42
N GLN A 15 -12.57 -10.29 -2.16
CA GLN A 15 -13.54 -9.39 -1.53
C GLN A 15 -13.19 -7.94 -1.89
N HIS A 16 -14.19 -7.05 -1.91
CA HIS A 16 -13.95 -5.62 -2.01
C HIS A 16 -14.95 -4.87 -1.12
N ASP A 17 -14.50 -3.74 -0.57
CA ASP A 17 -15.28 -2.79 0.20
C ASP A 17 -15.07 -1.40 -0.41
N PRO A 18 -16.04 -0.90 -1.21
CA PRO A 18 -15.91 0.39 -1.87
C PRO A 18 -16.10 1.58 -0.90
N GLN A 19 -16.67 1.37 0.29
CA GLN A 19 -16.86 2.46 1.26
C GLN A 19 -15.53 2.81 1.93
N ASN A 20 -14.72 1.81 2.26
CA ASN A 20 -13.41 1.99 2.87
C ASN A 20 -12.25 1.99 1.86
N ASP A 21 -12.54 1.82 0.56
CA ASP A 21 -11.57 1.74 -0.54
C ASP A 21 -10.54 0.60 -0.34
N ILE A 22 -11.03 -0.60 -0.02
CA ILE A 22 -10.20 -1.78 0.27
C ILE A 22 -10.59 -2.94 -0.65
N ALA A 23 -9.60 -3.65 -1.18
CA ALA A 23 -9.79 -4.90 -1.89
C ALA A 23 -8.87 -6.01 -1.35
N LEU A 24 -9.42 -7.21 -1.17
CA LEU A 24 -8.66 -8.41 -0.89
C LEU A 24 -8.50 -9.20 -2.19
N LEU A 25 -7.25 -9.44 -2.58
CA LEU A 25 -6.90 -10.15 -3.80
C LEU A 25 -6.42 -11.57 -3.48
N LYS A 26 -6.82 -12.53 -4.30
CA LYS A 26 -6.40 -13.92 -4.22
C LYS A 26 -5.44 -14.24 -5.36
N LEU A 27 -4.24 -14.67 -4.97
CA LEU A 27 -3.23 -15.23 -5.87
C LEU A 27 -3.58 -16.67 -6.26
N PRO A 28 -3.09 -17.15 -7.43
CA PRO A 28 -3.23 -18.55 -7.83
C PRO A 28 -2.63 -19.50 -6.78
N ASN A 29 -3.20 -20.71 -6.65
CA ASN A 29 -2.83 -21.68 -5.61
C ASN A 29 -1.34 -22.10 -5.61
N ASN A 30 -0.60 -21.85 -6.69
CA ASN A 30 0.80 -22.24 -6.84
C ASN A 30 1.79 -21.05 -6.74
N THR A 31 1.33 -19.87 -6.31
CA THR A 31 2.21 -18.72 -6.11
C THR A 31 3.01 -18.91 -4.81
N GLN A 32 4.32 -19.11 -4.94
CA GLN A 32 5.21 -19.08 -3.78
C GLN A 32 5.39 -17.64 -3.31
N LEU A 33 5.03 -17.37 -2.06
CA LEU A 33 5.22 -16.08 -1.40
C LEU A 33 6.08 -16.28 -0.17
N HIS A 34 7.09 -15.43 -0.02
CA HIS A 34 7.81 -15.29 1.24
C HIS A 34 7.28 -14.03 1.92
N VAL A 35 6.36 -14.22 2.87
CA VAL A 35 5.83 -13.15 3.70
C VAL A 35 6.54 -13.20 5.04
N PRO A 36 7.19 -12.11 5.49
CA PRO A 36 7.76 -12.07 6.82
C PRO A 36 6.71 -12.38 7.89
N GLU A 37 7.12 -12.95 9.01
CA GLU A 37 6.23 -13.09 10.15
C GLU A 37 5.90 -11.72 10.74
N ASN A 38 4.67 -11.55 11.26
CA ASN A 38 4.23 -10.34 11.97
C ASN A 38 4.35 -9.03 11.17
N ILE A 39 4.05 -9.07 9.86
CA ILE A 39 4.06 -7.86 9.00
C ILE A 39 3.05 -6.79 9.41
N PHE A 40 2.01 -7.16 10.16
CA PHE A 40 0.98 -6.23 10.61
C PHE A 40 1.30 -5.69 12.00
N GLY A 41 1.40 -4.37 12.10
CA GLY A 41 1.44 -3.66 13.38
C GLY A 41 0.04 -3.32 13.90
N SER A 42 -0.01 -2.69 15.07
CA SER A 42 -1.25 -2.12 15.63
C SER A 42 -1.32 -0.61 15.35
N PRO A 43 -2.35 -0.13 14.62
CA PRO A 43 -2.55 1.31 14.42
C PRO A 43 -2.81 2.08 15.73
N SER A 44 -3.41 1.43 16.74
CA SER A 44 -3.74 2.08 18.01
C SER A 44 -2.52 2.44 18.87
N THR A 45 -1.36 1.84 18.59
CA THR A 45 -0.13 2.06 19.36
C THR A 45 0.81 3.07 18.70
N GLN A 46 0.50 3.56 17.50
CA GLN A 46 1.33 4.54 16.79
C GLN A 46 0.97 5.95 17.22
N GLU A 47 1.95 6.85 17.35
CA GLU A 47 1.72 8.23 17.78
C GLU A 47 1.97 9.24 16.66
N VAL A 48 1.39 10.43 16.80
CA VAL A 48 1.75 11.56 15.94
C VAL A 48 3.24 11.88 16.17
N GLY A 49 3.99 12.05 15.09
CA GLY A 49 5.44 12.20 15.10
C GLY A 49 6.22 10.89 14.97
N SER A 50 5.57 9.72 15.00
CA SER A 50 6.24 8.45 14.73
C SER A 50 6.76 8.41 13.29
N SER A 51 8.01 7.99 13.11
CA SER A 51 8.63 7.79 11.80
C SER A 51 7.92 6.68 11.02
N ILE A 52 7.69 6.93 9.74
CA ILE A 52 7.08 5.97 8.82
C ILE A 52 7.91 5.84 7.55
N THR A 53 7.61 4.82 6.78
CA THR A 53 8.14 4.63 5.43
C THR A 53 7.04 4.06 4.57
N CYS A 54 6.77 4.72 3.45
CA CYS A 54 5.85 4.28 2.42
C CYS A 54 6.63 3.61 1.30
N LEU A 55 6.12 2.46 0.84
CA LEU A 55 6.69 1.67 -0.25
C LEU A 55 5.69 1.57 -1.40
N GLY A 56 6.14 1.78 -2.63
CA GLY A 56 5.30 1.62 -3.82
C GLY A 56 6.07 1.79 -5.12
N ASP A 57 5.38 1.62 -6.24
CA ASP A 57 5.94 1.76 -7.59
C ASP A 57 5.25 2.91 -8.34
N PRO A 58 5.42 4.17 -7.91
CA PRO A 58 4.87 5.29 -8.63
C PRO A 58 5.49 5.35 -10.01
N PHE A 59 4.67 5.69 -11.01
CA PHE A 59 5.08 5.78 -12.41
C PHE A 59 5.48 4.43 -13.05
N ALA A 60 5.08 3.28 -12.50
CA ALA A 60 5.28 1.97 -13.13
C ALA A 60 4.71 1.90 -14.56
N ASN A 61 3.59 2.57 -14.81
CA ASN A 61 3.02 2.72 -16.16
C ASN A 61 3.96 3.44 -17.15
N PHE A 62 4.82 4.35 -16.66
CA PHE A 62 5.87 5.02 -17.43
C PHE A 62 7.19 4.25 -17.48
N GLY A 63 7.22 3.00 -16.96
CA GLY A 63 8.38 2.11 -17.03
C GLY A 63 9.34 2.20 -15.85
N GLN A 64 8.97 2.90 -14.77
CA GLN A 64 9.71 2.88 -13.50
C GLN A 64 9.22 1.73 -12.62
N HIS A 65 9.82 0.55 -12.79
CA HIS A 65 9.46 -0.69 -12.08
C HIS A 65 10.35 -0.97 -10.87
N THR A 66 10.97 0.06 -10.32
CA THR A 66 11.84 -0.05 -9.14
C THR A 66 11.09 0.50 -7.94
N LEU A 67 11.03 -0.28 -6.87
CA LEU A 67 10.39 0.11 -5.62
C LEU A 67 10.92 1.46 -5.12
N LYS A 68 10.03 2.45 -5.05
CA LYS A 68 10.30 3.73 -4.39
C LYS A 68 10.04 3.57 -2.90
N LYS A 69 11.02 4.01 -2.12
CA LYS A 69 10.89 4.23 -0.68
C LYS A 69 10.76 5.72 -0.40
N THR A 70 9.80 6.13 0.42
CA THR A 70 9.71 7.50 0.94
C THR A 70 9.46 7.48 2.43
N SER A 71 10.29 8.17 3.19
CA SER A 71 10.15 8.27 4.64
C SER A 71 9.49 9.59 5.02
N GLY A 72 8.87 9.60 6.20
CA GLY A 72 8.20 10.75 6.77
C GLY A 72 7.78 10.45 8.21
N ILE A 73 6.78 11.16 8.69
CA ILE A 73 6.14 10.94 9.99
C ILE A 73 4.63 10.84 9.86
N ILE A 74 3.98 10.30 10.89
CA ILE A 74 2.55 10.50 11.11
C ILE A 74 2.33 11.96 11.53
N SER A 75 1.77 12.76 10.64
CA SER A 75 1.47 14.18 10.88
C SER A 75 0.18 14.37 11.69
N SER A 76 -0.83 13.50 11.50
CA SER A 76 -2.08 13.55 12.26
C SER A 76 -2.84 12.21 12.20
N LYS A 77 -3.85 12.06 13.06
CA LYS A 77 -4.83 10.97 13.04
C LYS A 77 -6.21 11.58 12.77
N VAL A 78 -6.91 11.09 11.76
CA VAL A 78 -8.23 11.62 11.37
C VAL A 78 -9.24 10.50 11.22
N VAL A 79 -10.51 10.82 11.48
CA VAL A 79 -11.65 9.97 11.12
C VAL A 79 -12.33 10.64 9.93
N ASN A 80 -12.43 9.93 8.81
CA ASN A 80 -13.09 10.48 7.62
C ASN A 80 -14.62 10.52 7.80
N LYS A 81 -15.34 11.03 6.80
CA LYS A 81 -16.81 11.16 6.86
C LYS A 81 -17.54 9.82 6.96
N GLU A 82 -16.92 8.74 6.53
CA GLU A 82 -17.45 7.37 6.55
C GLU A 82 -17.10 6.64 7.86
N GLY A 83 -16.38 7.28 8.79
CA GLY A 83 -15.96 6.67 10.04
C GLY A 83 -14.65 5.87 9.95
N THR A 84 -13.95 5.91 8.82
CA THR A 84 -12.66 5.22 8.64
C THR A 84 -11.54 6.00 9.33
N ASN A 85 -10.74 5.31 10.14
CA ASN A 85 -9.53 5.88 10.73
C ASN A 85 -8.42 5.97 9.68
N GLN A 86 -7.78 7.13 9.57
CA GLN A 86 -6.69 7.38 8.61
C GLN A 86 -5.52 8.08 9.31
N PHE A 87 -4.31 7.71 8.91
CA PHE A 87 -3.12 8.50 9.21
C PHE A 87 -2.90 9.53 8.11
N GLN A 88 -2.67 10.77 8.49
CA GLN A 88 -2.10 11.76 7.59
C GLN A 88 -0.58 11.74 7.76
N VAL A 89 0.15 11.70 6.65
CA VAL A 89 1.61 11.65 6.63
C VAL A 89 2.17 12.79 5.79
N ASP A 90 3.42 13.18 6.06
CA ASP A 90 4.16 14.18 5.27
C ASP A 90 5.05 13.56 4.18
N ALA A 91 5.10 12.23 4.11
CA ALA A 91 5.80 11.51 3.06
C ALA A 91 5.21 11.86 1.68
N MET A 92 6.07 12.07 0.68
CA MET A 92 5.62 12.32 -0.70
C MET A 92 4.96 11.08 -1.31
N ILE A 93 3.64 11.13 -1.46
CA ILE A 93 2.82 10.11 -2.13
C ILE A 93 2.50 10.55 -3.56
N HIS A 94 2.56 9.62 -4.51
CA HIS A 94 2.16 9.83 -5.90
C HIS A 94 1.14 8.76 -6.33
N ASP A 95 0.46 9.01 -7.45
CA ASP A 95 -0.36 8.00 -8.09
C ASP A 95 0.42 6.70 -8.34
N SER A 96 -0.23 5.57 -8.14
CA SER A 96 0.37 4.21 -8.13
C SER A 96 1.15 3.84 -6.86
N ASN A 97 1.13 4.67 -5.81
CA ASN A 97 1.41 4.20 -4.45
C ASN A 97 0.19 3.50 -3.80
N SER A 98 -1.01 3.64 -4.39
CA SER A 98 -2.26 3.11 -3.85
C SER A 98 -2.17 1.60 -3.58
N GLY A 99 -2.55 1.19 -2.37
CA GLY A 99 -2.47 -0.21 -1.92
C GLY A 99 -1.09 -0.67 -1.42
N GLY A 100 -0.07 0.19 -1.49
CA GLY A 100 1.25 -0.07 -0.89
C GLY A 100 1.25 0.11 0.64
N PRO A 101 2.25 -0.48 1.34
CA PRO A 101 2.41 -0.35 2.79
C PRO A 101 3.07 0.96 3.22
#